data_AF-A0A838DHB7-F1
#
_entry.id   AF-A0A838DHB7-F1
#
_cell.length_a   1.000
_cell.length_b   1.000
_cell.length_c   1.000
_cell.angle_alpha   90.00
_cell.angle_beta   90.00
_cell.angle_gamma   90.00
#
_symmetry.space_group_name_H-M   'P 1'
#
loop_
_entity.id
_entity.type
_entity.pdbx_description
1 polymer ?
#
loop_
_entity_poly.entity_id
_entity_poly.type
_entity_poly.pdbx_seq_one_letter_code
_entity_poly.pdbx_strand_id
1 'polypeptide(L)'
;MHEPTARIWKKVGCFYALTMLFSGVFNAFVLHAGKMDAGNLLYVTGAMWSPALAAFATKKLFGESIRDMPWALGRSKYVWLGYLIPIGYAVPVYAAVWLTGLGGFADAEFVRKTAETFAFPSLPPALTLALFVVLTATLGLVGKTSRALGEEIGWRGFLVPELSKVVGFTGISLISGAMWAVYHFPVLIFADYNAGTPVWFGLGCFTIGVIAESFIYAWLTLRSGSLWPAALLHGSHNLWVQSILTPLTRDTGPTEYIIDEFGFGLVITTAIAAFICWRRRGELTLPLGAARS
;
A
#
# COMPACT_ATOMS: atom_id res chain seq x y z
N MET A 1 13.93 -21.54 -22.27
CA MET A 1 12.73 -21.70 -23.13
C MET A 1 11.72 -20.66 -22.70
N HIS A 2 11.13 -19.90 -23.64
CA HIS A 2 10.06 -18.96 -23.30
C HIS A 2 8.84 -19.74 -22.79
N GLU A 3 8.37 -19.39 -21.59
CA GLU A 3 7.15 -19.98 -21.03
C GLU A 3 5.93 -19.56 -21.87
N PRO A 4 5.00 -20.47 -22.23
CA PRO A 4 3.84 -20.11 -23.04
C PRO A 4 2.97 -19.05 -22.36
N THR A 5 2.55 -18.02 -23.10
CA THR A 5 1.68 -16.93 -22.60
C THR A 5 0.43 -17.45 -21.88
N ALA A 6 -0.20 -18.51 -22.40
CA ALA A 6 -1.37 -19.12 -21.78
C ALA A 6 -1.09 -19.69 -20.38
N ARG A 7 0.12 -20.23 -20.14
CA ARG A 7 0.51 -20.76 -18.83
C ARG A 7 0.70 -19.62 -17.82
N ILE A 8 1.24 -18.49 -18.24
CA ILE A 8 1.44 -17.30 -17.39
C ILE A 8 0.08 -16.74 -16.95
N TRP A 9 -0.89 -16.60 -17.86
CA TRP A 9 -2.24 -16.17 -17.48
C TRP A 9 -2.96 -17.15 -16.54
N LYS A 10 -2.76 -18.46 -16.73
CA LYS A 10 -3.27 -19.46 -15.78
C LYS A 10 -2.67 -19.28 -14.38
N LYS A 11 -1.37 -18.97 -14.28
CA LYS A 11 -0.72 -18.66 -13.00
C LYS A 11 -1.31 -17.40 -12.36
N VAL A 12 -1.46 -16.32 -13.11
CA VAL A 12 -2.06 -15.06 -12.64
C VAL A 12 -3.49 -15.30 -12.13
N GLY A 13 -4.32 -16.03 -12.88
CA GLY A 13 -5.68 -16.37 -12.48
C GLY A 13 -5.73 -17.25 -11.22
N CYS A 14 -4.89 -18.29 -11.16
CA CYS A 14 -4.78 -19.17 -9.98
C CYS A 14 -4.36 -18.39 -8.73
N PHE A 15 -3.32 -17.57 -8.85
CA PHE A 15 -2.85 -16.72 -7.76
C PHE A 15 -3.94 -15.78 -7.25
N TYR A 16 -4.66 -15.13 -8.15
CA TYR A 16 -5.69 -14.17 -7.74
C TYR A 16 -6.89 -14.86 -7.10
N ALA A 17 -7.35 -15.97 -7.66
CA ALA A 17 -8.42 -16.77 -7.08
C ALA A 17 -8.07 -17.26 -5.66
N LEU A 18 -6.84 -17.76 -5.46
CA LEU A 18 -6.36 -18.15 -4.13
C LEU A 18 -6.22 -16.96 -3.19
N THR A 19 -5.78 -15.81 -3.69
CA THR A 19 -5.67 -14.57 -2.90
C THR A 19 -7.05 -14.18 -2.35
N MET A 20 -8.07 -14.13 -3.22
CA MET A 20 -9.44 -13.80 -2.83
C MET A 20 -10.06 -14.85 -1.90
N LEU A 21 -9.75 -16.14 -2.11
CA LEU A 21 -10.22 -17.22 -1.24
C LEU A 21 -9.63 -17.11 0.16
N PHE A 22 -8.31 -16.95 0.26
CA PHE A 22 -7.61 -16.88 1.54
C PHE A 22 -7.96 -15.60 2.31
N SER A 23 -7.98 -14.44 1.62
CA SER A 23 -8.36 -13.19 2.27
C SER A 23 -9.84 -13.14 2.61
N GLY A 24 -10.70 -13.79 1.81
CA GLY A 24 -12.14 -13.89 2.06
C GLY A 24 -12.48 -14.48 3.43
N VAL A 25 -11.70 -15.44 3.92
CA VAL A 25 -11.87 -16.01 5.28
C VAL A 25 -11.69 -14.93 6.35
N PHE A 26 -10.63 -14.13 6.24
CA PHE A 26 -10.33 -13.08 7.20
C PHE A 26 -11.27 -11.88 7.06
N ASN A 27 -11.61 -11.53 5.82
CA ASN A 27 -12.60 -10.49 5.53
C ASN A 27 -13.96 -10.86 6.12
N ALA A 28 -14.38 -12.13 6.11
CA ALA A 28 -15.61 -12.55 6.76
C ALA A 28 -15.60 -12.23 8.27
N PHE A 29 -14.47 -12.41 8.96
CA PHE A 29 -14.34 -12.03 10.37
C PHE A 29 -14.35 -10.51 10.58
N VAL A 30 -13.67 -9.74 9.73
CA VAL A 30 -13.71 -8.27 9.76
C VAL A 30 -15.14 -7.76 9.56
N LEU A 31 -15.83 -8.26 8.53
CA LEU A 31 -17.20 -7.88 8.20
C LEU A 31 -18.19 -8.27 9.31
N HIS A 32 -18.01 -9.44 9.92
CA HIS A 32 -18.81 -9.84 11.06
C HIS A 32 -18.61 -8.92 12.27
N ALA A 33 -17.37 -8.51 12.54
CA ALA A 33 -17.04 -7.59 13.62
C ALA A 33 -17.43 -6.14 13.32
N GLY A 34 -17.57 -5.78 12.04
CA GLY A 34 -17.82 -4.42 11.56
C GLY A 34 -16.67 -3.44 11.80
N LYS A 35 -15.48 -3.93 12.19
CA LYS A 35 -14.31 -3.12 12.56
C LYS A 35 -13.00 -3.71 12.05
N MET A 36 -12.16 -2.88 11.43
CA MET A 36 -10.84 -3.26 10.94
C MET A 36 -9.86 -3.63 12.06
N ASP A 37 -9.98 -3.03 13.25
CA ASP A 37 -9.09 -3.29 14.39
C ASP A 37 -9.49 -4.52 15.23
N ALA A 38 -10.58 -5.18 14.87
CA ALA A 38 -11.11 -6.35 15.57
C ALA A 38 -10.06 -7.48 15.68
N GLY A 39 -10.10 -8.16 16.84
CA GLY A 39 -9.13 -9.21 17.15
C GLY A 39 -7.69 -8.68 17.25
N ASN A 40 -7.51 -7.41 17.63
CA ASN A 40 -6.19 -6.75 17.70
C ASN A 40 -5.42 -6.84 16.37
N LEU A 41 -6.10 -6.50 15.26
CA LEU A 41 -5.59 -6.55 13.89
C LEU A 41 -5.20 -7.96 13.38
N LEU A 42 -5.53 -9.05 14.08
CA LEU A 42 -5.21 -10.40 13.61
C LEU A 42 -5.94 -10.73 12.29
N TYR A 43 -7.19 -10.28 12.12
CA TYR A 43 -7.94 -10.52 10.89
C TYR A 43 -7.33 -9.75 9.72
N VAL A 44 -7.04 -8.46 9.89
CA VAL A 44 -6.33 -7.66 8.88
C VAL A 44 -4.97 -8.26 8.56
N THR A 45 -4.21 -8.69 9.57
CA THR A 45 -2.91 -9.34 9.36
C THR A 45 -3.04 -10.61 8.54
N GLY A 46 -4.04 -11.46 8.82
CA GLY A 46 -4.32 -12.65 8.03
C GLY A 46 -4.71 -12.34 6.57
N ALA A 47 -5.55 -11.32 6.37
CA ALA A 47 -5.90 -10.84 5.03
C ALA A 47 -4.65 -10.36 4.28
N MET A 48 -3.83 -9.50 4.88
CA MET A 48 -2.60 -8.98 4.26
C MET A 48 -1.56 -10.06 3.97
N TRP A 49 -1.52 -11.18 4.72
CA TRP A 49 -0.63 -12.31 4.41
C TRP A 49 -1.20 -13.30 3.39
N SER A 50 -2.47 -13.15 3.00
CA SER A 50 -3.12 -14.04 2.04
C SER A 50 -2.48 -14.02 0.64
N PRO A 51 -2.05 -12.88 0.06
CA PRO A 51 -1.33 -12.88 -1.21
C PRO A 51 0.00 -13.67 -1.16
N ALA A 52 0.78 -13.59 -0.08
CA ALA A 52 1.99 -14.41 0.08
C ALA A 52 1.67 -15.91 0.03
N LEU A 53 0.68 -16.34 0.81
CA LEU A 53 0.24 -17.73 0.84
C LEU A 53 -0.28 -18.19 -0.53
N ALA A 54 -1.03 -17.34 -1.22
CA ALA A 54 -1.52 -17.61 -2.57
C ALA A 54 -0.38 -17.73 -3.60
N ALA A 55 0.64 -16.89 -3.50
CA ALA A 55 1.83 -16.97 -4.35
C ALA A 55 2.59 -18.28 -4.11
N PHE A 56 2.82 -18.65 -2.85
CA PHE A 56 3.50 -19.91 -2.50
C PHE A 56 2.72 -21.14 -2.98
N ALA A 57 1.40 -21.15 -2.77
CA ALA A 57 0.52 -22.21 -3.26
C ALA A 57 0.55 -22.29 -4.80
N THR A 58 0.47 -21.15 -5.49
CA THR A 58 0.52 -21.10 -6.95
C THR A 58 1.86 -21.61 -7.48
N LYS A 59 2.99 -21.17 -6.93
CA LYS A 59 4.30 -21.69 -7.36
C LYS A 59 4.41 -23.20 -7.15
N LYS A 60 3.93 -23.72 -6.01
CA LYS A 60 3.88 -25.16 -5.75
C LYS A 60 3.02 -25.91 -6.77
N LEU A 61 1.81 -25.42 -7.07
CA LEU A 61 0.88 -26.04 -8.02
C LEU A 61 1.43 -26.09 -9.45
N PHE A 62 2.25 -25.11 -9.84
CA PHE A 62 2.86 -25.05 -11.16
C PHE A 62 4.27 -25.65 -11.22
N GLY A 63 4.77 -26.23 -10.12
CA GLY A 63 6.09 -26.87 -10.06
C GLY A 63 7.27 -25.89 -10.09
N GLU A 64 7.06 -24.67 -9.58
CA GLU A 64 8.08 -23.62 -9.49
C GLU A 64 8.58 -23.42 -8.06
N SER A 65 9.82 -22.94 -7.93
CA SER A 65 10.45 -22.73 -6.63
C SER A 65 10.16 -21.33 -6.11
N ILE A 66 9.71 -21.20 -4.85
CA ILE A 66 9.57 -19.90 -4.18
C ILE A 66 10.90 -19.12 -4.15
N ARG A 67 12.05 -19.80 -4.24
CA ARG A 67 13.38 -19.18 -4.27
C ARG A 67 13.61 -18.32 -5.51
N ASP A 68 12.82 -18.50 -6.56
CA ASP A 68 12.93 -17.77 -7.83
C ASP A 68 12.31 -16.36 -7.74
N MET A 69 11.65 -16.03 -6.63
CA MET A 69 11.08 -14.70 -6.38
C MET A 69 12.19 -13.69 -6.05
N PRO A 70 11.97 -12.37 -6.26
CA PRO A 70 12.99 -11.34 -6.10
C PRO A 70 13.24 -10.99 -4.62
N TRP A 71 13.83 -11.93 -3.87
CA TRP A 71 14.08 -11.83 -2.42
C TRP A 71 15.25 -10.94 -2.01
N ALA A 72 16.16 -10.61 -2.92
CA ALA A 72 17.31 -9.78 -2.59
C ALA A 72 16.83 -8.43 -2.05
N LEU A 73 17.48 -7.85 -1.03
CA LEU A 73 17.07 -6.55 -0.47
C LEU A 73 17.10 -5.39 -1.48
N GLY A 74 17.81 -5.57 -2.59
CA GLY A 74 18.03 -4.54 -3.60
C GLY A 74 19.14 -3.56 -3.18
N ARG A 75 19.42 -2.59 -4.06
CA ARG A 75 20.42 -1.54 -3.78
C ARG A 75 19.85 -0.55 -2.77
N SER A 76 20.69 -0.08 -1.84
CA SER A 76 20.32 0.86 -0.76
C SER A 76 19.50 2.06 -1.24
N LYS A 77 19.84 2.63 -2.40
CA LYS A 77 19.10 3.76 -2.99
C LYS A 77 17.62 3.46 -3.20
N TYR A 78 17.24 2.25 -3.61
CA TYR A 78 15.85 1.90 -3.87
C TYR A 78 15.09 1.58 -2.57
N VAL A 79 15.79 1.05 -1.58
CA VAL A 79 15.25 0.91 -0.22
C VAL A 79 14.90 2.28 0.36
N TRP A 80 15.83 3.25 0.29
CA TRP A 80 15.55 4.62 0.71
C TRP A 80 14.42 5.27 -0.08
N LEU A 81 14.35 5.05 -1.41
CA LEU A 81 13.22 5.53 -2.21
C LEU A 81 11.89 4.92 -1.74
N GLY A 82 11.86 3.63 -1.37
CA GLY A 82 10.69 3.00 -0.80
C GLY A 82 10.20 3.76 0.43
N TYR A 83 11.10 4.12 1.35
CA TYR A 83 10.72 4.89 2.53
C TYR A 83 10.31 6.34 2.21
N LEU A 84 11.01 7.03 1.30
CA LEU A 84 10.86 8.47 1.09
C LEU A 84 9.75 8.87 0.11
N ILE A 85 9.39 8.00 -0.85
CA ILE A 85 8.36 8.34 -1.85
C ILE A 85 7.01 8.67 -1.19
N PRO A 86 6.51 7.89 -0.21
CA PRO A 86 5.25 8.21 0.47
C PRO A 86 5.25 9.56 1.18
N ILE A 87 6.36 9.91 1.82
CA ILE A 87 6.54 11.24 2.43
C ILE A 87 6.39 12.32 1.34
N GLY A 88 7.03 12.10 0.19
CA GLY A 88 7.04 13.05 -0.92
C GLY A 88 5.66 13.34 -1.53
N TYR A 89 4.75 12.37 -1.60
CA TYR A 89 3.39 12.62 -2.10
C TYR A 89 2.39 12.96 -0.99
N ALA A 90 2.58 12.49 0.25
CA ALA A 90 1.61 12.69 1.32
C ALA A 90 1.80 14.05 1.99
N VAL A 91 3.01 14.39 2.44
CA VAL A 91 3.27 15.64 3.20
C VAL A 91 2.73 16.90 2.50
N PRO A 92 2.87 17.08 1.17
CA PRO A 92 2.31 18.26 0.50
C PRO A 92 0.79 18.40 0.65
N VAL A 93 0.04 17.29 0.66
CA VAL A 93 -1.43 17.29 0.81
C VAL A 93 -1.81 17.77 2.20
N TYR A 94 -1.23 17.16 3.23
CA TYR A 94 -1.53 17.50 4.61
C TYR A 94 -1.04 18.90 4.99
N ALA A 95 0.14 19.30 4.49
CA ALA A 95 0.63 20.67 4.67
C ALA A 95 -0.31 21.70 4.04
N ALA A 96 -0.81 21.45 2.81
CA ALA A 96 -1.78 22.34 2.17
C ALA A 96 -3.08 22.43 2.99
N VAL A 97 -3.59 21.30 3.50
CA VAL A 97 -4.78 21.26 4.35
C VAL A 97 -4.60 22.08 5.62
N TRP A 98 -3.46 21.95 6.31
CA TRP A 98 -3.18 22.73 7.52
C TRP A 98 -3.00 24.23 7.24
N LEU A 99 -2.27 24.58 6.18
CA LEU A 99 -1.98 25.97 5.83
C LEU A 99 -3.22 26.74 5.34
N THR A 100 -4.18 26.05 4.73
CA THR A 100 -5.43 26.64 4.22
C THR A 100 -6.56 26.66 5.25
N GLY A 101 -6.37 26.00 6.41
CA GLY A 101 -7.41 25.83 7.42
C GLY A 101 -8.51 24.84 7.04
N LEU A 102 -8.34 24.08 5.96
CA LEU A 102 -9.23 22.98 5.55
C LEU A 102 -9.08 21.74 6.44
N GLY A 103 -8.15 21.76 7.40
CA GLY A 103 -8.00 20.81 8.49
C GLY A 103 -7.13 21.44 9.58
N GLY A 104 -7.39 21.09 10.84
CA GLY A 104 -6.59 21.56 11.98
C GLY A 104 -5.35 20.70 12.18
N PHE A 105 -4.26 21.31 12.65
CA PHE A 105 -3.09 20.56 13.11
C PHE A 105 -3.23 20.22 14.59
N ALA A 106 -3.11 18.93 14.91
CA ALA A 106 -2.99 18.32 16.24
C ALA A 106 -3.72 19.05 17.37
N ASP A 107 -4.94 18.63 17.70
CA ASP A 107 -5.68 19.23 18.81
C ASP A 107 -5.20 18.77 20.20
N ALA A 108 -5.66 19.49 21.22
CA ALA A 108 -5.28 19.24 22.61
C ALA A 108 -5.69 17.84 23.10
N GLU A 109 -6.77 17.28 22.57
CA GLU A 109 -7.24 15.95 22.94
C GLU A 109 -6.31 14.87 22.39
N PHE A 110 -5.91 14.98 21.11
CA PHE A 110 -4.94 14.10 20.48
C PHE A 110 -3.59 14.13 21.21
N VAL A 111 -3.09 15.33 21.54
CA VAL A 111 -1.83 15.48 22.29
C VAL A 111 -1.93 14.79 23.65
N ARG A 112 -3.02 15.01 24.39
CA ARG A 112 -3.25 14.38 25.70
C ARG A 112 -3.30 12.85 25.59
N LYS A 113 -4.07 12.30 24.65
CA LYS A 113 -4.19 10.85 24.45
C LYS A 113 -2.86 10.20 24.05
N THR A 114 -2.10 10.89 23.20
CA THR A 114 -0.74 10.47 22.84
C THR A 114 0.19 10.48 24.05
N ALA A 115 0.15 11.54 24.88
CA ALA A 115 0.94 11.61 26.11
C ALA A 115 0.59 10.46 27.08
N GLU A 116 -0.69 10.13 27.24
CA GLU A 116 -1.14 8.99 28.06
C GLU A 116 -0.65 7.65 27.48
N THR A 117 -0.83 7.44 26.18
CA THR A 117 -0.46 6.18 25.49
C THR A 117 1.04 5.90 25.56
N PHE A 118 1.86 6.93 25.41
CA PHE A 118 3.32 6.82 25.46
C PHE A 118 3.88 6.98 26.89
N ALA A 119 3.01 7.14 27.90
CA ALA A 119 3.38 7.39 29.29
C ALA A 119 4.30 8.62 29.48
N PHE A 120 4.00 9.70 28.76
CA PHE A 120 4.65 11.01 28.81
C PHE A 120 3.74 12.14 29.36
N PRO A 121 2.97 11.94 30.45
CA PRO A 121 1.91 12.87 30.85
C PRO A 121 2.40 14.29 31.21
N SER A 122 3.68 14.43 31.57
CA SER A 122 4.28 15.70 31.99
C SER A 122 5.13 16.38 30.91
N LEU A 123 5.27 15.81 29.71
CA LEU A 123 6.07 16.42 28.65
C LEU A 123 5.32 17.59 27.97
N PRO A 124 6.03 18.64 27.53
CA PRO A 124 5.43 19.71 26.75
C PRO A 124 4.78 19.18 25.45
N PRO A 125 3.65 19.74 24.99
CA PRO A 125 2.95 19.29 23.78
C PRO A 125 3.83 19.09 22.55
N ALA A 126 4.71 20.06 22.28
CA ALA A 126 5.62 20.00 21.13
C ALA A 126 6.60 18.82 21.21
N LEU A 127 7.11 18.51 22.42
CA LEU A 127 8.02 17.39 22.63
C LEU A 127 7.27 16.04 22.53
N THR A 128 6.05 15.95 23.08
CA THR A 128 5.19 14.77 22.93
C THR A 128 4.93 14.46 21.45
N LEU A 129 4.57 15.46 20.65
CA LEU A 129 4.35 15.29 19.21
C LEU A 129 5.62 14.91 18.46
N ALA A 130 6.76 15.54 18.79
CA ALA A 130 8.05 15.20 18.17
C ALA A 130 8.44 13.75 18.46
N LEU A 131 8.32 13.30 19.72
CA LEU A 131 8.60 11.92 20.10
C LEU A 131 7.63 10.93 19.45
N PHE A 132 6.33 11.26 19.42
CA PHE A 132 5.33 10.47 18.71
C PHE A 132 5.71 10.25 17.24
N VAL A 133 6.04 11.33 16.52
CA VAL A 133 6.43 11.24 15.10
C VAL A 133 7.72 10.43 14.95
N VAL A 134 8.77 10.71 15.72
CA VAL A 134 10.07 10.02 15.60
C VAL A 134 9.95 8.53 15.92
N LEU A 135 9.28 8.17 17.02
CA LEU A 135 9.12 6.77 17.43
C LEU A 135 8.22 6.01 16.44
N THR A 136 7.15 6.63 15.96
CA THR A 136 6.26 6.02 14.97
C THR A 136 6.98 5.85 13.64
N ALA A 137 7.65 6.89 13.13
CA ALA A 137 8.38 6.89 11.87
C ALA A 137 9.54 5.87 11.83
N THR A 138 10.10 5.51 12.99
CA THR A 138 11.21 4.55 13.09
C THR A 138 10.74 3.16 13.49
N LEU A 139 10.18 2.99 14.69
CA LEU A 139 9.80 1.69 15.24
C LEU A 139 8.47 1.19 14.65
N GLY A 140 7.51 2.09 14.42
CA GLY A 140 6.23 1.75 13.81
C GLY A 140 6.38 1.23 12.37
N LEU A 141 7.41 1.69 11.66
CA LEU A 141 7.74 1.23 10.30
C LEU A 141 7.97 -0.28 10.23
N VAL A 142 8.58 -0.88 11.26
CA VAL A 142 8.84 -2.33 11.31
C VAL A 142 7.52 -3.10 11.30
N GLY A 143 6.58 -2.69 12.17
CA GLY A 143 5.28 -3.34 12.27
C GLY A 143 4.42 -3.16 11.01
N LYS A 144 4.42 -1.96 10.42
CA LYS A 144 3.68 -1.67 9.18
C LYS A 144 4.27 -2.43 7.99
N THR A 145 5.59 -2.43 7.84
CA THR A 145 6.28 -3.19 6.78
C THR A 145 6.09 -4.70 6.94
N SER A 146 6.09 -5.23 8.17
CA SER A 146 5.86 -6.66 8.41
C SER A 146 4.48 -7.14 7.93
N ARG A 147 3.43 -6.33 8.14
CA ARG A 147 2.08 -6.62 7.63
C ARG A 147 2.01 -6.45 6.11
N ALA A 148 2.50 -5.33 5.61
CA ALA A 148 2.55 -5.05 4.17
C ALA A 148 3.36 -6.10 3.38
N LEU A 149 4.40 -6.68 3.98
CA LEU A 149 5.25 -7.69 3.33
C LEU A 149 4.44 -8.88 2.80
N GLY A 150 3.41 -9.32 3.52
CA GLY A 150 2.55 -10.40 3.07
C GLY A 150 1.89 -10.11 1.72
N GLU A 151 1.43 -8.89 1.53
CA GLU A 151 0.84 -8.46 0.27
C GLU A 151 1.89 -8.35 -0.81
N GLU A 152 3.03 -7.75 -0.47
CA GLU A 152 4.09 -7.41 -1.40
C GLU A 152 4.85 -8.62 -1.92
N ILE A 153 4.92 -9.70 -1.14
CA ILE A 153 5.37 -11.02 -1.63
C ILE A 153 4.46 -11.51 -2.76
N GLY A 154 3.13 -11.34 -2.64
CA GLY A 154 2.17 -11.71 -3.68
C GLY A 154 2.20 -10.75 -4.87
N TRP A 155 1.96 -9.47 -4.64
CA TRP A 155 1.82 -8.48 -5.70
C TRP A 155 3.15 -8.21 -6.42
N ARG A 156 4.20 -7.91 -5.68
CA ARG A 156 5.48 -7.46 -6.23
C ARG A 156 6.51 -8.60 -6.33
N GLY A 157 6.39 -9.62 -5.48
CA GLY A 157 7.21 -10.82 -5.55
C GLY A 157 6.74 -11.86 -6.58
N PHE A 158 5.44 -11.94 -6.89
CA PHE A 158 4.88 -12.92 -7.81
C PHE A 158 4.16 -12.29 -9.01
N LEU A 159 3.10 -11.49 -8.79
CA LEU A 159 2.23 -11.00 -9.86
C LEU A 159 2.98 -10.11 -10.86
N VAL A 160 3.72 -9.09 -10.38
CA VAL A 160 4.49 -8.18 -11.23
C VAL A 160 5.54 -8.92 -12.08
N PRO A 161 6.39 -9.81 -11.52
CA PRO A 161 7.30 -10.65 -12.31
C PRO A 161 6.58 -11.51 -13.35
N GLU A 162 5.44 -12.13 -13.02
CA GLU A 162 4.69 -12.93 -13.99
C GLU A 162 4.10 -12.07 -15.12
N LEU A 163 3.46 -10.94 -14.80
CA LEU A 163 2.92 -10.01 -15.80
C LEU A 163 4.01 -9.44 -16.71
N SER A 164 5.22 -9.19 -16.18
CA SER A 164 6.34 -8.65 -16.95
C SER A 164 6.78 -9.52 -18.13
N LYS A 165 6.41 -10.80 -18.12
CA LYS A 165 6.71 -11.75 -19.19
C LYS A 165 5.74 -11.64 -20.36
N VAL A 166 4.57 -11.03 -20.17
CA VAL A 166 3.45 -11.07 -21.15
C VAL A 166 2.88 -9.70 -21.51
N VAL A 167 3.08 -8.67 -20.69
CA VAL A 167 2.59 -7.30 -20.95
C VAL A 167 3.66 -6.25 -20.62
N GLY A 168 3.57 -5.09 -21.29
CA GLY A 168 4.45 -3.95 -21.04
C GLY A 168 4.18 -3.27 -19.69
N PHE A 169 5.06 -2.36 -19.28
CA PHE A 169 4.99 -1.67 -17.98
C PHE A 169 3.61 -1.08 -17.65
N THR A 170 2.98 -0.42 -18.62
CA THR A 170 1.62 0.14 -18.45
C THR A 170 0.60 -0.95 -18.11
N GLY A 171 0.65 -2.08 -18.83
CA GLY A 171 -0.24 -3.22 -18.57
C GLY A 171 0.01 -3.87 -17.21
N ILE A 172 1.28 -4.04 -16.82
CA ILE A 172 1.65 -4.56 -15.49
C ILE A 172 0.99 -3.71 -14.39
N SER A 173 1.16 -2.39 -14.45
CA SER A 173 0.68 -1.47 -13.43
C SER A 173 -0.85 -1.38 -13.38
N LEU A 174 -1.52 -1.31 -14.54
CA LEU A 174 -2.98 -1.25 -14.58
C LEU A 174 -3.63 -2.55 -14.09
N ILE A 175 -3.13 -3.70 -14.52
CA ILE A 175 -3.69 -5.00 -14.12
C ILE A 175 -3.43 -5.24 -12.63
N SER A 176 -2.19 -5.05 -12.17
CA SER A 176 -1.86 -5.23 -10.75
C SER A 176 -2.66 -4.27 -9.86
N GLY A 177 -2.82 -3.01 -10.27
CA GLY A 177 -3.60 -2.02 -9.51
C GLY A 177 -5.08 -2.32 -9.46
N ALA A 178 -5.68 -2.73 -10.59
CA ALA A 178 -7.09 -3.12 -10.62
C ALA A 178 -7.36 -4.36 -9.75
N MET A 179 -6.48 -5.37 -9.81
CA MET A 179 -6.57 -6.55 -8.97
C MET A 179 -6.45 -6.20 -7.48
N TRP A 180 -5.54 -5.28 -7.14
CA TRP A 180 -5.34 -4.83 -5.76
C TRP A 180 -6.50 -3.96 -5.25
N ALA A 181 -7.10 -3.12 -6.10
CA ALA A 181 -8.30 -2.37 -5.76
C ALA A 181 -9.47 -3.32 -5.43
N VAL A 182 -9.78 -4.25 -6.33
CA VAL A 182 -10.88 -5.21 -6.15
C VAL A 182 -10.68 -6.11 -4.92
N TYR A 183 -9.43 -6.43 -4.58
CA TYR A 183 -9.10 -7.15 -3.34
C TYR A 183 -9.58 -6.42 -2.07
N HIS A 184 -9.61 -5.08 -2.08
CA HIS A 184 -10.08 -4.26 -0.94
C HIS A 184 -11.59 -3.98 -0.94
N PHE A 185 -12.29 -4.15 -2.06
CA PHE A 185 -13.70 -3.74 -2.17
C PHE A 185 -14.61 -4.31 -1.08
N PRO A 186 -14.49 -5.57 -0.62
CA PRO A 186 -15.34 -6.08 0.44
C PRO A 186 -15.25 -5.26 1.73
N VAL A 187 -14.04 -4.91 2.19
CA VAL A 187 -13.85 -4.16 3.43
C VAL A 187 -14.15 -2.67 3.25
N LEU A 188 -13.92 -2.11 2.06
CA LEU A 188 -14.27 -0.72 1.72
C LEU A 188 -15.79 -0.47 1.71
N ILE A 189 -16.56 -1.45 1.25
CA ILE A 189 -18.02 -1.32 1.07
C ILE A 189 -18.78 -1.74 2.32
N PHE A 190 -18.30 -2.79 3.02
CA PHE A 190 -19.07 -3.46 4.06
C PHE A 190 -18.42 -3.39 5.46
N ALA A 191 -17.25 -2.75 5.63
CA ALA A 191 -16.62 -2.49 6.94
C ALA A 191 -16.40 -0.99 7.17
N ASP A 192 -15.73 -0.63 8.27
CA ASP A 192 -15.33 0.74 8.61
C ASP A 192 -14.03 1.21 7.93
N TYR A 193 -13.59 0.53 6.85
CA TYR A 193 -12.43 0.95 6.07
C TYR A 193 -12.80 2.09 5.10
N ASN A 194 -13.13 3.25 5.64
CA ASN A 194 -13.42 4.49 4.91
C ASN A 194 -13.28 5.67 5.88
N ALA A 195 -12.77 6.82 5.41
CA ALA A 195 -12.58 8.02 6.22
C ALA A 195 -13.85 8.88 6.33
N GLY A 196 -15.04 8.30 6.51
CA GLY A 196 -16.28 9.07 6.76
C GLY A 196 -17.00 9.66 5.54
N THR A 197 -16.35 9.69 4.37
CA THR A 197 -16.97 10.16 3.11
C THR A 197 -18.03 9.18 2.56
N PRO A 198 -18.95 9.60 1.66
CA PRO A 198 -19.83 8.69 0.96
C PRO A 198 -19.06 7.56 0.27
N VAL A 199 -19.53 6.32 0.42
CA VAL A 199 -18.81 5.10 -0.05
C VAL A 199 -18.35 5.21 -1.50
N TRP A 200 -19.17 5.75 -2.40
CA TRP A 200 -18.81 5.89 -3.82
C TRP A 200 -17.62 6.83 -4.04
N PHE A 201 -17.48 7.87 -3.22
CA PHE A 201 -16.41 8.85 -3.31
C PHE A 201 -15.10 8.23 -2.82
N GLY A 202 -15.10 7.72 -1.57
CA GLY A 202 -13.94 7.07 -0.98
C GLY A 202 -13.46 5.86 -1.81
N LEU A 203 -14.40 5.03 -2.29
CA LEU A 203 -14.09 3.90 -3.18
C LEU A 203 -13.48 4.36 -4.51
N GLY A 204 -13.97 5.44 -5.10
CA GLY A 204 -13.44 6.02 -6.32
C GLY A 204 -12.02 6.55 -6.14
N CYS A 205 -11.80 7.35 -5.09
CA CYS A 205 -10.50 7.88 -4.73
C CYS A 205 -9.49 6.77 -4.44
N PHE A 206 -9.86 5.80 -3.59
CA PHE A 206 -9.02 4.65 -3.28
C PHE A 206 -8.65 3.89 -4.56
N THR A 207 -9.62 3.57 -5.41
CA THR A 207 -9.39 2.81 -6.66
C THR A 207 -8.40 3.52 -7.58
N ILE A 208 -8.59 4.83 -7.82
CA ILE A 208 -7.68 5.60 -8.67
C ILE A 208 -6.29 5.71 -8.02
N GLY A 209 -6.25 5.94 -6.71
CA GLY A 209 -5.04 6.01 -5.91
C GLY A 209 -4.20 4.74 -6.00
N VAL A 210 -4.76 3.58 -5.67
CA VAL A 210 -4.00 2.31 -5.69
C VAL A 210 -3.56 1.89 -7.10
N ILE A 211 -4.32 2.26 -8.13
CA ILE A 211 -3.89 2.09 -9.53
C ILE A 211 -2.69 2.99 -9.82
N ALA A 212 -2.74 4.27 -9.45
CA ALA A 212 -1.61 5.20 -9.61
C ALA A 212 -0.38 4.69 -8.85
N GLU A 213 -0.55 4.31 -7.60
CA GLU A 213 0.55 3.75 -6.80
C GLU A 213 1.15 2.49 -7.42
N SER A 214 0.34 1.64 -8.06
CA SER A 214 0.83 0.42 -8.71
C SER A 214 1.84 0.70 -9.85
N PHE A 215 1.85 1.90 -10.43
CA PHE A 215 2.96 2.34 -11.30
C PHE A 215 4.26 2.52 -10.51
N ILE A 216 4.19 3.15 -9.34
CA ILE A 216 5.33 3.39 -8.47
C ILE A 216 5.89 2.05 -7.96
N TYR A 217 5.03 1.18 -7.42
CA TYR A 217 5.41 -0.13 -6.92
C TYR A 217 6.02 -1.01 -8.01
N ALA A 218 5.35 -1.15 -9.17
CA ALA A 218 5.87 -1.94 -10.27
C ALA A 218 7.22 -1.39 -10.77
N TRP A 219 7.36 -0.07 -10.90
CA TRP A 219 8.62 0.53 -11.34
C TRP A 219 9.73 0.22 -10.33
N LEU A 220 9.47 0.40 -9.04
CA LEU A 220 10.45 0.20 -7.99
C LEU A 220 10.89 -1.27 -7.92
N THR A 221 9.96 -2.21 -8.04
CA THR A 221 10.24 -3.65 -8.08
C THR A 221 11.06 -4.05 -9.30
N LEU A 222 10.64 -3.66 -10.50
CA LEU A 222 11.31 -4.01 -11.74
C LEU A 222 12.69 -3.35 -11.84
N ARG A 223 12.83 -2.10 -11.38
CA ARG A 223 14.09 -1.35 -11.43
C ARG A 223 15.11 -1.82 -10.40
N SER A 224 14.64 -2.27 -9.23
CA SER A 224 15.52 -2.78 -8.17
C SER A 224 15.81 -4.28 -8.29
N GLY A 225 14.96 -5.03 -9.01
CA GLY A 225 15.00 -6.49 -9.03
C GLY A 225 14.65 -7.10 -7.67
N SER A 226 13.83 -6.41 -6.87
CA SER A 226 13.55 -6.73 -5.47
C SER A 226 12.11 -6.39 -5.06
N LEU A 227 11.50 -7.23 -4.22
CA LEU A 227 10.22 -6.91 -3.57
C LEU A 227 10.38 -6.01 -2.33
N TRP A 228 11.56 -5.93 -1.72
CA TRP A 228 11.74 -5.22 -0.44
C TRP A 228 11.56 -3.71 -0.52
N PRO A 229 12.04 -3.00 -1.56
CA PRO A 229 11.71 -1.60 -1.76
C PRO A 229 10.21 -1.34 -1.83
N ALA A 230 9.45 -2.25 -2.44
CA ALA A 230 7.98 -2.16 -2.51
C ALA A 230 7.33 -2.47 -1.15
N ALA A 231 7.79 -3.50 -0.44
CA ALA A 231 7.41 -3.77 0.96
C ALA A 231 7.59 -2.55 1.87
N LEU A 232 8.73 -1.89 1.76
CA LEU A 232 9.03 -0.70 2.54
C LEU A 232 8.20 0.51 2.10
N LEU A 233 7.90 0.63 0.79
CA LEU A 233 7.01 1.68 0.28
C LEU A 233 5.59 1.54 0.83
N HIS A 234 5.05 0.31 0.83
CA HIS A 234 3.74 0.02 1.39
C HIS A 234 3.72 0.24 2.91
N GLY A 235 4.72 -0.28 3.62
CA GLY A 235 4.87 -0.02 5.05
C GLY A 235 4.97 1.48 5.35
N SER A 236 5.72 2.24 4.56
CA SER A 236 5.90 3.68 4.71
C SER A 236 4.63 4.48 4.38
N HIS A 237 3.89 4.13 3.32
CA HIS A 237 2.57 4.69 3.04
C HIS A 237 1.65 4.54 4.25
N ASN A 238 1.43 3.29 4.69
CA ASN A 238 0.48 3.00 5.77
C ASN A 238 0.94 3.62 7.10
N LEU A 239 2.23 3.88 7.27
CA LEU A 239 2.78 4.56 8.44
C LEU A 239 2.52 6.05 8.38
N TRP A 240 2.97 6.72 7.32
CA TRP A 240 2.89 8.17 7.22
C TRP A 240 1.47 8.65 7.05
N VAL A 241 0.66 7.99 6.22
CA VAL A 241 -0.74 8.38 5.98
C VAL A 241 -1.58 8.03 7.21
N GLN A 242 -1.76 6.73 7.49
CA GLN A 242 -2.75 6.26 8.48
C GLN A 242 -2.31 6.45 9.94
N SER A 243 -1.00 6.46 10.24
CA SER A 243 -0.51 6.43 11.63
C SER A 243 0.16 7.72 12.08
N ILE A 244 0.49 8.64 11.17
CA ILE A 244 1.12 9.92 11.52
C ILE A 244 0.26 11.08 11.05
N LEU A 245 0.08 11.24 9.73
CA LEU A 245 -0.50 12.45 9.15
C LEU A 245 -2.02 12.55 9.34
N THR A 246 -2.78 11.48 9.10
CA THR A 246 -4.24 11.46 9.38
C THR A 246 -4.51 11.69 10.88
N PRO A 247 -3.89 10.97 11.83
CA PRO A 247 -4.12 11.22 13.26
C PRO A 247 -3.70 12.62 13.74
N LEU A 248 -2.68 13.22 13.12
CA LEU A 248 -2.27 14.60 13.40
C LEU A 248 -3.21 15.65 12.80
N THR A 249 -4.18 15.25 11.99
CA THR A 249 -5.06 16.19 11.29
C THR A 249 -6.46 16.12 11.86
N ARG A 250 -6.89 17.22 12.50
CA ARG A 250 -8.25 17.39 12.98
C ARG A 250 -9.17 17.74 11.82
N ASP A 251 -10.26 17.00 11.67
CA ASP A 251 -11.29 17.31 10.69
C ASP A 251 -12.01 18.64 11.01
N THR A 252 -12.35 19.37 9.95
CA THR A 252 -13.10 20.63 9.97
C THR A 252 -14.35 20.58 9.09
N GLY A 253 -14.70 19.41 8.54
CA GLY A 253 -15.80 19.20 7.60
C GLY A 253 -15.31 18.77 6.20
N PRO A 254 -14.53 19.59 5.47
CA PRO A 254 -14.04 19.21 4.15
C PRO A 254 -12.80 18.30 4.19
N THR A 255 -12.18 18.10 5.36
CA THR A 255 -10.85 17.46 5.48
C THR A 255 -10.86 16.05 4.93
N GLU A 256 -11.89 15.26 5.27
CA GLU A 256 -12.05 13.85 4.87
C GLU A 256 -12.09 13.66 3.34
N TYR A 257 -12.52 14.67 2.58
CA TYR A 257 -12.54 14.59 1.11
C TYR A 257 -11.16 14.83 0.48
N ILE A 258 -10.19 15.34 1.25
CA ILE A 258 -8.90 15.81 0.74
C ILE A 258 -7.76 14.87 1.14
N ILE A 259 -7.74 14.43 2.40
CA ILE A 259 -6.63 13.66 2.99
C ILE A 259 -6.87 12.14 2.90
N ASP A 260 -5.86 11.37 3.34
CA ASP A 260 -5.90 9.91 3.40
C ASP A 260 -6.07 9.25 2.01
N GLU A 261 -6.12 7.92 2.00
CA GLU A 261 -6.33 7.05 0.84
C GLU A 261 -7.71 7.24 0.18
N PHE A 262 -8.60 7.95 0.88
CA PHE A 262 -9.99 8.19 0.47
C PHE A 262 -10.22 9.60 -0.08
N GLY A 263 -9.22 10.49 0.02
CA GLY A 263 -9.33 11.87 -0.42
C GLY A 263 -8.71 12.13 -1.79
N PHE A 264 -9.24 13.12 -2.51
CA PHE A 264 -8.73 13.48 -3.85
C PHE A 264 -7.31 14.07 -3.81
N GLY A 265 -6.89 14.64 -2.68
CA GLY A 265 -5.56 15.26 -2.55
C GLY A 265 -4.46 14.23 -2.74
N LEU A 266 -4.57 13.06 -2.09
CA LEU A 266 -3.61 11.98 -2.23
C LEU A 266 -3.68 11.34 -3.63
N VAL A 267 -4.87 11.24 -4.23
CA VAL A 267 -5.02 10.79 -5.63
C VAL A 267 -4.21 11.66 -6.59
N ILE A 268 -4.26 12.97 -6.44
CA ILE A 268 -3.51 13.90 -7.31
C ILE A 268 -2.01 13.69 -7.16
N THR A 269 -1.48 13.67 -5.94
CA THR A 269 -0.03 13.59 -5.71
C THR A 269 0.55 12.21 -6.05
N THR A 270 -0.19 11.14 -5.77
CA THR A 270 0.19 9.78 -6.20
C THR A 270 0.11 9.63 -7.72
N ALA A 271 -0.88 10.22 -8.40
CA ALA A 271 -0.94 10.24 -9.86
C ALA A 271 0.25 10.98 -10.51
N ILE A 272 0.72 12.08 -9.90
CA ILE A 272 1.94 12.78 -10.34
C ILE A 272 3.16 11.85 -10.19
N ALA A 273 3.32 11.19 -9.04
CA ALA A 273 4.42 10.26 -8.82
C ALA A 273 4.35 9.06 -9.79
N ALA A 274 3.15 8.53 -10.04
CA ALA A 274 2.88 7.49 -11.03
C ALA A 274 3.30 7.93 -12.44
N PHE A 275 2.95 9.15 -12.84
CA PHE A 275 3.33 9.72 -14.13
C PHE A 275 4.85 9.85 -14.27
N ILE A 276 5.56 10.25 -13.22
CA ILE A 276 7.03 10.30 -13.20
C ILE A 276 7.61 8.90 -13.42
N CYS A 277 7.14 7.88 -12.70
CA CYS A 277 7.56 6.48 -12.90
C CYS A 277 7.24 5.98 -14.33
N TRP A 278 6.08 6.34 -14.86
CA TRP A 278 5.68 6.00 -16.22
C TRP A 278 6.56 6.65 -17.29
N ARG A 279 6.97 7.90 -17.11
CA ARG A 279 7.95 8.57 -17.99
C ARG A 279 9.32 7.90 -17.92
N ARG A 280 9.67 7.32 -16.78
CA ARG A 280 10.93 6.60 -16.53
C ARG A 280 10.88 5.11 -16.88
N ARG A 281 9.83 4.63 -17.56
CA ARG A 281 9.70 3.22 -17.99
C ARG A 281 10.81 2.75 -18.93
N GLY A 282 11.47 3.65 -19.65
CA GLY A 282 12.63 3.33 -20.50
C GLY A 282 13.87 2.87 -19.72
N GLU A 283 13.88 3.05 -18.39
CA GLU A 283 14.93 2.52 -17.51
C GLU A 283 14.73 1.04 -17.15
N LEU A 284 13.59 0.44 -17.52
CA LEU A 284 13.23 -0.92 -17.16
C LEU A 284 13.69 -1.91 -18.24
N THR A 285 14.29 -3.01 -17.80
CA THR A 285 14.63 -4.13 -18.67
C THR A 285 13.55 -5.19 -18.53
N LEU A 286 12.57 -5.20 -19.43
CA LEU A 286 11.55 -6.24 -19.49
C LEU A 286 12.01 -7.42 -20.37
N PRO A 287 11.60 -8.66 -20.08
CA PRO A 287 11.86 -9.80 -20.96
C PRO A 287 11.45 -9.52 -22.41
N LEU A 288 12.29 -9.97 -23.36
CA LEU A 288 12.05 -9.85 -24.81
C LEU A 288 10.73 -10.56 -25.16
N GLY A 289 9.67 -9.79 -25.35
CA GLY A 289 8.29 -10.27 -25.56
C GLY A 289 7.24 -9.27 -25.08
N ALA A 290 7.55 -8.48 -24.05
CA ALA A 290 6.65 -7.50 -23.44
C ALA A 290 6.78 -6.06 -24.00
N ALA A 291 7.75 -5.80 -24.87
CA ALA A 291 8.14 -4.44 -25.28
C ALA A 291 7.23 -3.77 -26.34
N ARG A 292 6.03 -4.33 -26.63
CA ARG A 292 5.10 -3.79 -27.63
C ARG A 292 3.69 -3.60 -27.05
N SER A 293 3.55 -2.69 -26.09
CA SER A 293 2.26 -2.05 -25.74
C SER A 293 2.51 -0.78 -24.91
#